data_AF-V9D0F3-F1
#
_entry.id   AF-V9D0F3-F1
#
_cell.length_a   1.000
_cell.length_b   1.000
_cell.length_c   1.000
_cell.angle_alpha   90.00
_cell.angle_beta   90.00
_cell.angle_gamma   90.00
#
_symmetry.space_group_name_H-M   'P 1'
#
loop_
_entity.id
_entity.type
_entity.pdbx_description
1 polymer ?
#
loop_
_entity_poly.entity_id
_entity_poly.type
_entity_poly.pdbx_seq_one_letter_code
_entity_poly.pdbx_strand_id
1 'polypeptide(L)'
;MASTPEFNIPQEFQAQLLHIEPDDKRTNQEILDSLEQYTPITSEKNIWAFWDKGVRNMPAWCQRNVVDWVRICGPSWTVRILDTVPGSPTNALEYISADLLPEAFVKGTMTGVYTGPHSSDFLRGACLYSHGGVYKDTGNILIRDLDRVCWNQLADPSSPYEVCVPIMYATVMANHFVASRKGNPFIKCWHDLFIHLWKDRQNHEGLIYHPLLAFALTLTFEESQQANFKWDFKVAPQTVMEYISQVLSWQRLCMLEDAGDGFNATKYWLNKVLVYDSLQENWAAEATIGFGGPVLFNALATRLDTPKDSDEYKTAYKLVWRLLTESTLQKITHGKNLTQTPAAGVLWEEPGNEDKDHLPGTFAELFRYGTVHFRQTRETIRYVKAEKPATTLKKGLLEP
;
A
#
# COMPACT_ATOMS: atom_id res chain seq x y z
N MET A 1 2.13 35.36 11.56
CA MET A 1 2.56 35.74 10.20
C MET A 1 2.40 34.50 9.34
N ALA A 2 1.50 34.50 8.37
CA ALA A 2 1.37 33.37 7.45
C ALA A 2 2.67 33.30 6.64
N SER A 3 3.40 32.18 6.74
CA SER A 3 4.49 31.90 5.81
C SER A 3 3.90 31.88 4.40
N THR A 4 4.46 32.67 3.50
CA THR A 4 4.14 32.57 2.06
C THR A 4 4.27 31.11 1.62
N PRO A 5 3.34 30.56 0.81
CA PRO A 5 3.48 29.20 0.30
C PRO A 5 4.81 29.06 -0.44
N GLU A 6 5.56 28.00 -0.13
CA GLU A 6 6.89 27.75 -0.73
C GLU A 6 6.78 27.48 -2.24
N PHE A 7 5.68 26.85 -2.67
CA PHE A 7 5.38 26.57 -4.06
C PHE A 7 3.98 27.03 -4.45
N ASN A 8 3.84 27.64 -5.63
CA ASN A 8 2.55 28.06 -6.18
C ASN A 8 1.94 26.97 -7.06
N ILE A 9 0.62 26.83 -7.03
CA ILE A 9 -0.14 26.01 -7.98
C ILE A 9 -0.19 26.74 -9.35
N PRO A 10 0.33 26.15 -10.44
CA PRO A 10 0.25 26.69 -11.79
C PRO A 10 -1.19 26.96 -12.21
N GLN A 11 -1.39 27.99 -13.04
CA GLN A 11 -2.71 28.47 -13.44
C GLN A 11 -3.62 27.36 -13.99
N GLU A 12 -3.06 26.42 -14.76
CA GLU A 12 -3.77 25.30 -15.35
C GLU A 12 -4.27 24.25 -14.33
N PHE A 13 -3.74 24.26 -13.10
CA PHE A 13 -4.10 23.31 -12.04
C PHE A 13 -4.89 23.96 -10.89
N GLN A 14 -5.10 25.29 -10.90
CA GLN A 14 -5.81 26.00 -9.82
C GLN A 14 -7.28 25.58 -9.66
N ALA A 15 -7.92 25.02 -10.70
CA ALA A 15 -9.25 24.44 -10.59
C ALA A 15 -9.26 23.03 -9.94
N GLN A 16 -8.11 22.35 -9.95
CA GLN A 16 -7.97 20.96 -9.51
C GLN A 16 -7.38 20.85 -8.09
N LEU A 17 -6.70 21.90 -7.62
CA LEU A 17 -5.97 21.93 -6.36
C LEU A 17 -6.32 23.18 -5.57
N LEU A 18 -6.36 23.03 -4.25
CA LEU A 18 -6.48 24.11 -3.29
C LEU A 18 -5.26 24.10 -2.38
N HIS A 19 -4.73 25.28 -2.04
CA HIS A 19 -3.80 25.38 -0.94
C HIS A 19 -4.50 25.06 0.38
N ILE A 20 -3.87 24.20 1.18
CA ILE A 20 -4.24 23.89 2.54
C ILE A 20 -3.02 23.98 3.45
N GLU A 21 -3.27 24.19 4.73
CA GLU A 21 -2.26 24.10 5.76
C GLU A 21 -2.53 22.84 6.58
N PRO A 22 -1.51 21.98 6.85
CA PRO A 22 -1.71 20.80 7.67
C PRO A 22 -2.08 21.22 9.09
N ASP A 23 -3.04 20.53 9.70
CA ASP A 23 -3.47 20.82 11.08
C ASP A 23 -2.35 20.51 12.09
N ASP A 24 -1.55 19.47 11.82
CA ASP A 24 -0.43 19.08 12.66
C ASP A 24 0.80 19.94 12.39
N LYS A 25 1.21 20.73 13.39
CA LYS A 25 2.36 21.64 13.34
C LYS A 25 3.62 21.09 14.00
N ARG A 26 3.61 19.83 14.46
CA ARG A 26 4.78 19.18 15.02
C ARG A 26 5.88 19.01 13.98
N THR A 27 7.11 19.07 14.44
CA THR A 27 8.30 18.72 13.66
C THR A 27 8.26 17.24 13.26
N ASN A 28 9.03 16.87 12.22
CA ASN A 28 9.17 15.46 11.84
C ASN A 28 9.67 14.61 13.00
N GLN A 29 10.58 15.15 13.82
CA GLN A 29 11.13 14.45 14.99
C GLN A 29 10.06 14.17 16.03
N GLU A 30 9.25 15.16 16.42
CA GLU A 30 8.16 14.99 17.38
C GLU A 30 7.08 14.01 16.90
N ILE A 31 6.79 13.99 15.58
CA ILE A 31 5.87 13.01 15.01
C ILE A 31 6.48 11.60 15.12
N LEU A 32 7.74 11.42 14.71
CA LEU A 32 8.42 10.12 14.82
C LEU A 32 8.54 9.66 16.29
N ASP A 33 8.83 10.57 17.23
CA ASP A 33 8.89 10.26 18.66
C ASP A 33 7.53 9.72 19.14
N SER A 34 6.43 10.31 18.66
CA SER A 34 5.08 9.84 19.00
C SER A 34 4.74 8.49 18.38
N LEU A 35 5.32 8.15 17.22
CA LEU A 35 5.11 6.86 16.55
C LEU A 35 5.86 5.70 17.22
N GLU A 36 6.78 5.98 18.14
CA GLU A 36 7.49 4.97 18.97
C GLU A 36 6.74 4.63 20.27
N GLN A 37 5.64 5.32 20.55
CA GLN A 37 4.87 5.13 21.78
C GLN A 37 3.66 4.21 21.56
N TYR A 38 3.36 3.40 22.56
CA TYR A 38 2.09 2.69 22.61
C TYR A 38 0.94 3.70 22.70
N THR A 39 -0.07 3.54 21.85
CA THR A 39 -1.29 4.34 21.89
C THR A 39 -2.50 3.39 21.97
N PRO A 40 -3.41 3.52 22.96
CA PRO A 40 -4.61 2.69 23.01
C PRO A 40 -5.47 2.79 21.74
N ILE A 41 -6.18 1.72 21.40
CA ILE A 41 -7.10 1.70 20.26
C ILE A 41 -8.48 2.17 20.74
N THR A 42 -8.91 3.35 20.29
CA THR A 42 -10.17 3.98 20.72
C THR A 42 -11.19 4.11 19.60
N SER A 43 -10.81 3.84 18.35
CA SER A 43 -11.68 3.88 17.18
C SER A 43 -11.18 2.92 16.10
N GLU A 44 -11.95 2.76 15.02
CA GLU A 44 -11.49 2.00 13.83
C GLU A 44 -10.63 2.84 12.87
N LYS A 45 -10.48 4.16 13.06
CA LYS A 45 -9.62 5.01 12.21
C LYS A 45 -8.15 4.85 12.56
N ASN A 46 -7.60 3.68 12.24
CA ASN A 46 -6.20 3.35 12.40
C ASN A 46 -5.52 3.22 11.04
N ILE A 47 -4.28 3.70 10.93
CA ILE A 47 -3.41 3.47 9.79
C ILE A 47 -2.28 2.56 10.26
N TRP A 48 -2.32 1.30 9.85
CA TRP A 48 -1.36 0.27 10.21
C TRP A 48 -0.28 0.14 9.13
N ALA A 49 0.95 -0.03 9.59
CA ALA A 49 2.11 -0.36 8.79
C ALA A 49 3.09 -1.17 9.65
N PHE A 50 4.09 -1.78 9.01
CA PHE A 50 5.08 -2.60 9.71
C PHE A 50 6.49 -2.30 9.22
N TRP A 51 7.43 -2.26 10.16
CA TRP A 51 8.86 -2.33 9.91
C TRP A 51 9.52 -3.16 11.01
N ASP A 52 10.11 -4.29 10.66
CA ASP A 52 10.63 -5.31 11.60
C ASP A 52 11.59 -4.73 12.65
N LYS A 53 12.34 -3.70 12.27
CA LYS A 53 13.35 -3.03 13.10
C LYS A 53 12.85 -1.74 13.78
N GLY A 54 11.57 -1.41 13.69
CA GLY A 54 11.01 -0.18 14.27
C GLY A 54 11.16 1.06 13.39
N VAL A 55 10.36 2.08 13.71
CA VAL A 55 10.16 3.27 12.86
C VAL A 55 11.46 4.02 12.54
N ARG A 56 12.42 4.08 13.47
CA ARG A 56 13.72 4.78 13.29
C ARG A 56 14.69 4.08 12.37
N ASN A 57 14.52 2.78 12.19
CA ASN A 57 15.37 1.96 11.34
C ASN A 57 14.78 1.80 9.93
N MET A 58 13.70 2.51 9.61
CA MET A 58 13.23 2.65 8.23
C MET A 58 14.19 3.51 7.42
N PRO A 59 14.28 3.28 6.09
CA PRO A 59 14.85 4.26 5.17
C PRO A 59 14.27 5.66 5.43
N ALA A 60 15.10 6.70 5.35
CA ALA A 60 14.68 8.06 5.68
C ALA A 60 13.46 8.53 4.85
N TRP A 61 13.38 8.11 3.59
CA TRP A 61 12.26 8.43 2.71
C TRP A 61 10.95 7.76 3.15
N CYS A 62 11.01 6.57 3.76
CA CYS A 62 9.86 5.91 4.39
C CYS A 62 9.45 6.62 5.69
N GLN A 63 10.42 7.10 6.49
CA GLN A 63 10.12 7.91 7.69
C GLN A 63 9.36 9.19 7.31
N ARG A 64 9.79 9.87 6.24
CA ARG A 64 9.07 11.02 5.69
C ARG A 64 7.66 10.65 5.25
N ASN A 65 7.46 9.50 4.58
CA ASN A 65 6.12 9.03 4.20
C ASN A 65 5.19 8.94 5.41
N VAL A 66 5.60 8.25 6.48
CA VAL A 66 4.71 8.04 7.64
C VAL A 66 4.43 9.33 8.40
N VAL A 67 5.39 10.26 8.41
CA VAL A 67 5.18 11.61 8.94
C VAL A 67 4.15 12.38 8.11
N ASP A 68 4.25 12.33 6.78
CA ASP A 68 3.29 12.96 5.88
C ASP A 68 1.89 12.37 6.07
N TRP A 69 1.76 11.07 6.34
CA TRP A 69 0.46 10.44 6.61
C TRP A 69 -0.24 11.04 7.84
N VAL A 70 0.53 11.35 8.90
CA VAL A 70 -0.01 12.01 10.10
C VAL A 70 -0.57 13.38 9.75
N ARG A 71 0.15 14.14 8.92
CA ARG A 71 -0.28 15.48 8.48
C ARG A 71 -1.49 15.44 7.55
N ILE A 72 -1.49 14.52 6.59
CA ILE A 72 -2.52 14.41 5.55
C ILE A 72 -3.85 13.91 6.13
N CYS A 73 -3.81 12.92 7.03
CA CYS A 73 -5.02 12.34 7.62
C CYS A 73 -5.48 13.08 8.89
N GLY A 74 -4.62 13.91 9.46
CA GLY A 74 -4.91 14.72 10.63
C GLY A 74 -5.21 13.90 11.90
N PRO A 75 -5.64 14.57 12.98
CA PRO A 75 -5.80 13.95 14.30
C PRO A 75 -6.97 12.95 14.39
N SER A 76 -7.82 12.87 13.36
CA SER A 76 -8.92 11.91 13.33
C SER A 76 -8.46 10.47 13.03
N TRP A 77 -7.22 10.30 12.55
CA TRP A 77 -6.59 9.01 12.29
C TRP A 77 -5.40 8.78 13.20
N THR A 78 -5.23 7.56 13.69
CA THR A 78 -4.04 7.16 14.45
C THR A 78 -3.10 6.34 13.57
N VAL A 79 -1.91 6.86 13.28
CA VAL A 79 -0.86 6.13 12.55
C VAL A 79 -0.09 5.23 13.52
N ARG A 80 0.14 3.97 13.12
CA ARG A 80 0.75 2.92 13.93
C ARG A 80 1.75 2.15 13.09
N ILE A 81 3.03 2.26 13.46
CA ILE A 81 4.12 1.54 12.81
C ILE A 81 4.53 0.39 13.74
N LEU A 82 4.06 -0.81 13.43
CA LEU A 82 4.35 -1.99 14.22
C LEU A 82 5.76 -2.51 13.92
N ASP A 83 6.34 -3.22 14.90
CA ASP A 83 7.67 -3.82 14.77
C ASP A 83 7.77 -5.20 15.45
N THR A 84 8.96 -5.81 15.40
CA THR A 84 9.29 -7.05 16.11
C THR A 84 10.42 -6.85 17.13
N VAL A 85 10.72 -5.61 17.49
CA VAL A 85 11.82 -5.29 18.41
C VAL A 85 11.41 -5.72 19.83
N PRO A 86 12.22 -6.55 20.52
CA PRO A 86 11.90 -6.99 21.88
C PRO A 86 11.74 -5.82 22.85
N GLY A 87 10.62 -5.77 23.57
CA GLY A 87 10.31 -4.71 24.53
C GLY A 87 9.92 -3.36 23.92
N SER A 88 9.78 -3.27 22.59
CA SER A 88 9.27 -2.06 21.94
C SER A 88 7.81 -1.81 22.32
N PRO A 89 7.42 -0.56 22.67
CA PRO A 89 6.02 -0.19 22.87
C PRO A 89 5.14 -0.38 21.62
N THR A 90 5.76 -0.48 20.44
CA THR A 90 5.11 -0.71 19.16
C THR A 90 5.33 -2.12 18.61
N ASN A 91 5.80 -3.05 19.44
CA ASN A 91 5.87 -4.44 19.06
C ASN A 91 4.48 -4.94 18.61
N ALA A 92 4.43 -5.69 17.52
CA ALA A 92 3.17 -6.13 16.93
C ALA A 92 2.29 -6.93 17.91
N LEU A 93 2.90 -7.67 18.85
CA LEU A 93 2.20 -8.47 19.85
C LEU A 93 1.54 -7.62 20.96
N GLU A 94 1.83 -6.33 21.05
CA GLU A 94 1.09 -5.39 21.93
C GLU A 94 -0.31 -5.07 21.39
N TYR A 95 -0.53 -5.26 20.09
CA TYR A 95 -1.78 -4.92 19.41
C TYR A 95 -2.52 -6.14 18.86
N ILE A 96 -1.79 -7.21 18.52
CA ILE A 96 -2.31 -8.39 17.83
C ILE A 96 -2.07 -9.64 18.68
N SER A 97 -3.13 -10.40 18.87
CA SER A 97 -3.05 -11.66 19.61
C SER A 97 -2.22 -12.69 18.85
N ALA A 98 -1.36 -13.43 19.57
CA ALA A 98 -0.42 -14.38 18.99
C ALA A 98 -1.11 -15.53 18.23
N ASP A 99 -2.35 -15.89 18.58
CA ASP A 99 -3.13 -16.93 17.89
C ASP A 99 -3.57 -16.55 16.47
N LEU A 100 -3.51 -15.25 16.13
CA LEU A 100 -3.77 -14.76 14.77
C LEU A 100 -2.54 -14.82 13.86
N LEU A 101 -1.38 -15.25 14.35
CA LEU A 101 -0.11 -15.14 13.62
C LEU A 101 0.58 -16.51 13.51
N PRO A 102 1.42 -16.74 12.47
CA PRO A 102 2.19 -17.98 12.39
C PRO A 102 3.16 -18.09 13.57
N GLU A 103 3.37 -19.31 14.05
CA GLU A 103 4.31 -19.58 15.15
C GLU A 103 5.71 -19.01 14.87
N ALA A 104 6.17 -19.07 13.61
CA ALA A 104 7.47 -18.54 13.23
C ALA A 104 7.58 -17.01 13.38
N PHE A 105 6.49 -16.27 13.19
CA PHE A 105 6.45 -14.84 13.47
C PHE A 105 6.51 -14.60 14.98
N VAL A 106 5.63 -15.28 15.74
CA VAL A 106 5.53 -15.14 17.21
C VAL A 106 6.85 -15.46 17.90
N LYS A 107 7.56 -16.49 17.44
CA LYS A 107 8.84 -16.91 18.03
C LYS A 107 10.07 -16.22 17.42
N GLY A 108 9.89 -15.36 16.40
CA GLY A 108 11.00 -14.71 15.70
C GLY A 108 11.94 -15.70 14.98
N THR A 109 11.40 -16.80 14.45
CA THR A 109 12.17 -17.87 13.77
C THR A 109 11.99 -17.86 12.26
N MET A 110 11.37 -16.82 11.69
CA MET A 110 11.29 -16.66 10.24
C MET A 110 12.67 -16.53 9.60
N THR A 111 12.82 -17.03 8.37
CA THR A 111 14.06 -16.99 7.60
C THR A 111 13.81 -16.50 6.16
N GLY A 112 14.89 -16.21 5.44
CA GLY A 112 14.85 -15.79 4.04
C GLY A 112 14.91 -14.28 3.83
N VAL A 113 15.07 -13.87 2.57
CA VAL A 113 15.28 -12.45 2.22
C VAL A 113 14.00 -11.61 2.26
N TYR A 114 12.84 -12.26 2.36
CA TYR A 114 11.52 -11.61 2.38
C TYR A 114 10.80 -11.74 3.73
N THR A 115 11.53 -11.96 4.82
CA THR A 115 10.95 -12.02 6.18
C THR A 115 10.14 -10.76 6.51
N GLY A 116 10.68 -9.56 6.24
CA GLY A 116 9.98 -8.29 6.49
C GLY A 116 8.65 -8.16 5.71
N PRO A 117 8.66 -8.29 4.37
CA PRO A 117 7.44 -8.28 3.56
C PRO A 117 6.37 -9.28 4.02
N HIS A 118 6.72 -10.55 4.25
CA HIS A 118 5.73 -11.55 4.67
C HIS A 118 5.25 -11.35 6.11
N SER A 119 6.10 -10.81 7.00
CA SER A 119 5.68 -10.37 8.33
C SER A 119 4.60 -9.29 8.25
N SER A 120 4.77 -8.33 7.35
CA SER A 120 3.75 -7.30 7.05
C SER A 120 2.47 -7.93 6.52
N ASP A 121 2.57 -8.97 5.68
CA ASP A 121 1.40 -9.70 5.20
C ASP A 121 0.61 -10.37 6.34
N PHE A 122 1.25 -11.00 7.32
CA PHE A 122 0.52 -11.57 8.46
C PHE A 122 -0.24 -10.51 9.26
N LEU A 123 0.40 -9.36 9.48
CA LEU A 123 -0.20 -8.30 10.28
C LEU A 123 -1.34 -7.59 9.55
N ARG A 124 -1.34 -7.56 8.21
CA ARG A 124 -2.36 -6.91 7.41
C ARG A 124 -3.77 -7.43 7.70
N GLY A 125 -3.98 -8.73 7.57
CA GLY A 125 -5.26 -9.36 7.87
C GLY A 125 -5.62 -9.25 9.35
N ALA A 126 -4.65 -9.51 10.23
CA ALA A 126 -4.85 -9.51 11.68
C ALA A 126 -5.25 -8.12 12.23
N CYS A 127 -4.59 -7.04 11.81
CA CYS A 127 -4.89 -5.68 12.23
C CYS A 127 -6.28 -5.24 11.76
N LEU A 128 -6.58 -5.47 10.48
CA LEU A 128 -7.86 -5.07 9.88
C LEU A 128 -9.02 -5.84 10.50
N TYR A 129 -8.88 -7.15 10.70
CA TYR A 129 -9.91 -7.94 11.36
C TYR A 129 -10.12 -7.51 12.81
N SER A 130 -9.04 -7.34 13.58
CA SER A 130 -9.13 -7.06 15.02
C SER A 130 -9.63 -5.64 15.32
N HIS A 131 -9.25 -4.67 14.49
CA HIS A 131 -9.35 -3.23 14.81
C HIS A 131 -9.89 -2.35 13.69
N GLY A 132 -10.06 -2.87 12.47
CA GLY A 132 -10.44 -2.09 11.31
C GLY A 132 -9.37 -1.07 10.89
N GLY A 133 -9.77 -0.17 10.01
CA GLY A 133 -8.94 0.93 9.52
C GLY A 133 -8.32 0.63 8.17
N VAL A 134 -7.09 1.11 7.97
CA VAL A 134 -6.32 0.97 6.74
C VAL A 134 -4.99 0.35 7.08
N TYR A 135 -4.61 -0.71 6.40
CA TYR A 135 -3.24 -1.22 6.41
C TYR A 135 -2.57 -0.84 5.10
N LYS A 136 -1.39 -0.24 5.18
CA LYS A 136 -0.63 0.13 3.99
C LYS A 136 0.88 0.08 4.20
N ASP A 137 1.62 -0.16 3.13
CA ASP A 137 3.08 -0.24 3.21
C ASP A 137 3.72 1.14 3.46
N THR A 138 4.83 1.16 4.19
CA THR A 138 5.64 2.36 4.49
C THR A 138 6.21 3.02 3.24
N GLY A 139 6.35 2.26 2.15
CA GLY A 139 6.76 2.76 0.83
C GLY A 139 5.68 3.53 0.05
N ASN A 140 4.52 3.82 0.65
CA ASN A 140 3.47 4.61 -0.01
C ASN A 140 3.61 6.11 0.31
N ILE A 141 3.85 6.93 -0.72
CA ILE A 141 3.71 8.39 -0.61
C ILE A 141 2.21 8.71 -0.73
N LEU A 142 1.56 9.10 0.37
CA LEU A 142 0.13 9.44 0.35
C LEU A 142 -0.07 10.83 -0.26
N ILE A 143 -1.08 10.99 -1.10
CA ILE A 143 -1.42 12.27 -1.75
C ILE A 143 -2.82 12.74 -1.34
N ARG A 144 -3.73 11.80 -1.05
CA ARG A 144 -5.12 12.07 -0.68
C ARG A 144 -5.45 11.48 0.69
N ASP A 145 -6.23 12.22 1.48
CA ASP A 145 -6.72 11.76 2.79
C ASP A 145 -7.61 10.52 2.67
N LEU A 146 -7.53 9.62 3.66
CA LEU A 146 -8.15 8.30 3.59
C LEU A 146 -9.68 8.31 3.72
N ASP A 147 -10.22 9.36 4.35
CA ASP A 147 -11.67 9.63 4.40
C ASP A 147 -12.23 9.77 3.00
N ARG A 148 -11.57 10.56 2.15
CA ARG A 148 -11.96 10.81 0.75
C ARG A 148 -11.44 9.78 -0.25
N VAL A 149 -10.65 8.80 0.19
CA VAL A 149 -10.27 7.63 -0.62
C VAL A 149 -11.31 6.53 -0.49
N CYS A 150 -11.71 6.18 0.74
CA CYS A 150 -12.70 5.12 0.93
C CYS A 150 -13.40 5.14 2.29
N TRP A 151 -12.79 5.70 3.34
CA TRP A 151 -13.29 5.46 4.69
C TRP A 151 -14.68 6.05 4.93
N ASN A 152 -15.02 7.19 4.31
CA ASN A 152 -16.38 7.72 4.37
C ASN A 152 -17.42 6.74 3.80
N GLN A 153 -17.09 6.01 2.74
CA GLN A 153 -17.97 4.98 2.18
C GLN A 153 -18.00 3.72 3.05
N LEU A 154 -16.91 3.36 3.71
CA LEU A 154 -16.90 2.17 4.57
C LEU A 154 -17.63 2.42 5.90
N ALA A 155 -17.53 3.64 6.44
CA ALA A 155 -18.12 4.02 7.71
C ALA A 155 -19.60 4.42 7.62
N ASP A 156 -20.11 4.70 6.41
CA ASP A 156 -21.52 5.01 6.18
C ASP A 156 -22.39 3.74 6.27
N PRO A 157 -23.32 3.64 7.24
CA PRO A 157 -24.19 2.47 7.38
C PRO A 157 -25.15 2.25 6.19
N SER A 158 -25.35 3.28 5.34
CA SER A 158 -26.16 3.18 4.13
C SER A 158 -25.36 2.69 2.91
N SER A 159 -24.04 2.76 2.98
CA SER A 159 -23.16 2.22 1.96
C SER A 159 -23.13 0.69 2.05
N PRO A 160 -23.14 -0.03 0.92
CA PRO A 160 -23.00 -1.47 0.95
C PRO A 160 -21.56 -1.91 1.27
N TYR A 161 -20.57 -1.03 1.12
CA TYR A 161 -19.15 -1.41 1.13
C TYR A 161 -18.57 -1.48 2.54
N GLU A 162 -17.77 -2.52 2.79
CA GLU A 162 -17.15 -2.76 4.10
C GLU A 162 -15.63 -3.03 4.01
N VAL A 163 -15.12 -3.21 2.79
CA VAL A 163 -13.70 -3.40 2.47
C VAL A 163 -13.38 -2.52 1.26
N CYS A 164 -12.17 -1.96 1.20
CA CYS A 164 -11.68 -1.25 0.02
C CYS A 164 -10.27 -1.74 -0.36
N VAL A 165 -10.06 -2.04 -1.64
CA VAL A 165 -8.76 -2.43 -2.19
C VAL A 165 -8.51 -1.79 -3.56
N PRO A 166 -7.26 -1.45 -3.89
CA PRO A 166 -6.86 -1.19 -5.26
C PRO A 166 -6.82 -2.49 -6.06
N ILE A 167 -7.35 -2.48 -7.27
CA ILE A 167 -7.32 -3.61 -8.20
C ILE A 167 -6.33 -3.34 -9.33
N MET A 168 -5.50 -4.33 -9.64
CA MET A 168 -4.61 -4.30 -10.81
C MET A 168 -5.38 -4.79 -12.03
N TYR A 169 -5.94 -5.99 -11.96
CA TYR A 169 -6.76 -6.60 -13.01
C TYR A 169 -7.57 -7.76 -12.44
N ALA A 170 -8.72 -8.08 -13.05
CA ALA A 170 -9.61 -9.16 -12.64
C ALA A 170 -9.86 -9.18 -11.10
N THR A 171 -9.25 -10.14 -10.39
CA THR A 171 -9.30 -10.28 -8.93
C THR A 171 -7.93 -10.07 -8.25
N VAL A 172 -6.90 -9.71 -9.01
CA VAL A 172 -5.55 -9.40 -8.51
C VAL A 172 -5.56 -8.00 -7.90
N MET A 173 -5.69 -7.96 -6.58
CA MET A 173 -5.56 -6.73 -5.80
C MET A 173 -4.10 -6.38 -5.51
N ALA A 174 -3.82 -5.09 -5.30
CA ALA A 174 -2.52 -4.64 -4.83
C ALA A 174 -2.53 -4.48 -3.31
N ASN A 175 -1.96 -5.46 -2.60
CA ASN A 175 -2.06 -5.55 -1.13
C ASN A 175 -1.29 -4.47 -0.38
N HIS A 176 -0.55 -3.57 -1.04
CA HIS A 176 0.11 -2.44 -0.39
C HIS A 176 -0.87 -1.44 0.24
N PHE A 177 -2.18 -1.56 -0.04
CA PHE A 177 -3.27 -0.83 0.60
C PHE A 177 -4.49 -1.73 0.76
N VAL A 178 -5.01 -1.87 1.98
CA VAL A 178 -6.31 -2.51 2.24
C VAL A 178 -7.01 -1.76 3.36
N ALA A 179 -8.28 -1.42 3.17
CA ALA A 179 -9.11 -0.83 4.21
C ALA A 179 -10.27 -1.76 4.56
N SER A 180 -10.66 -1.84 5.83
CA SER A 180 -11.82 -2.61 6.24
C SER A 180 -12.43 -2.14 7.55
N ARG A 181 -13.73 -2.43 7.71
CA ARG A 181 -14.40 -2.41 9.01
C ARG A 181 -13.84 -3.50 9.94
N LYS A 182 -13.84 -3.22 11.24
CA LYS A 182 -13.49 -4.20 12.26
C LYS A 182 -14.41 -5.43 12.18
N GLY A 183 -13.85 -6.62 12.40
CA GLY A 183 -14.59 -7.88 12.47
C GLY A 183 -15.09 -8.39 11.12
N ASN A 184 -14.59 -7.84 10.01
CA ASN A 184 -15.10 -8.18 8.69
C ASN A 184 -14.88 -9.67 8.33
N PRO A 185 -15.93 -10.43 7.95
CA PRO A 185 -15.82 -11.86 7.70
C PRO A 185 -14.95 -12.18 6.47
N PHE A 186 -14.96 -11.33 5.44
CA PHE A 186 -14.13 -11.54 4.26
C PHE A 186 -12.64 -11.38 4.60
N ILE A 187 -12.29 -10.35 5.38
CA ILE A 187 -10.91 -10.16 5.87
C ILE A 187 -10.50 -11.32 6.78
N LYS A 188 -11.40 -11.83 7.63
CA LYS A 188 -11.12 -13.01 8.46
C LYS A 188 -10.81 -14.24 7.60
N CYS A 189 -11.65 -14.58 6.63
CA CYS A 189 -11.40 -15.73 5.76
C CYS A 189 -10.10 -15.58 4.96
N TRP A 190 -9.81 -14.36 4.48
CA TRP A 190 -8.57 -14.07 3.75
C TRP A 190 -7.35 -14.27 4.63
N HIS A 191 -7.40 -13.76 5.86
CA HIS A 191 -6.35 -13.91 6.85
C HIS A 191 -6.16 -15.38 7.24
N ASP A 192 -7.22 -16.07 7.64
CA ASP A 192 -7.17 -17.48 8.07
C ASP A 192 -6.60 -18.39 6.96
N LEU A 193 -7.00 -18.16 5.71
CA LEU A 193 -6.46 -18.88 4.56
C LEU A 193 -4.95 -18.64 4.44
N PHE A 194 -4.49 -17.39 4.51
CA PHE A 194 -3.06 -17.09 4.38
C PHE A 194 -2.25 -17.67 5.54
N ILE A 195 -2.72 -17.56 6.79
CA ILE A 195 -2.07 -18.16 7.95
C ILE A 195 -2.01 -19.68 7.84
N HIS A 196 -3.06 -20.32 7.33
CA HIS A 196 -3.06 -21.76 7.10
C HIS A 196 -1.93 -22.20 6.15
N LEU A 197 -1.67 -21.45 5.08
CA LEU A 197 -0.57 -21.75 4.15
C LEU A 197 0.80 -21.72 4.85
N TRP A 198 0.95 -20.90 5.89
CA TRP A 198 2.17 -20.71 6.67
C TRP A 198 2.30 -21.64 7.88
N LYS A 199 1.34 -22.54 8.10
CA LYS A 199 1.42 -23.51 9.19
C LYS A 199 2.69 -24.36 9.08
N ASP A 200 3.41 -24.47 10.19
CA ASP A 200 4.65 -25.24 10.32
C ASP A 200 5.79 -24.80 9.36
N ARG A 201 5.81 -23.52 8.95
CA ARG A 201 6.81 -22.94 8.05
C ARG A 201 7.60 -21.79 8.68
N GLN A 202 8.83 -21.59 8.20
CA GLN A 202 9.69 -20.47 8.58
C GLN A 202 9.96 -19.50 7.41
N ASN A 203 9.65 -19.88 6.18
CA ASN A 203 9.82 -19.05 4.98
C ASN A 203 8.74 -19.38 3.94
N HIS A 204 8.72 -18.62 2.85
CA HIS A 204 7.71 -18.73 1.80
C HIS A 204 7.97 -19.86 0.79
N GLU A 205 9.10 -20.55 0.87
CA GLU A 205 9.52 -21.48 -0.18
C GLU A 205 8.52 -22.63 -0.32
N GLY A 206 8.10 -22.87 -1.55
CA GLY A 206 7.15 -23.91 -1.91
C GLY A 206 5.70 -23.63 -1.52
N LEU A 207 5.35 -22.42 -1.08
CA LEU A 207 3.96 -22.03 -0.82
C LEU A 207 3.08 -22.19 -2.07
N ILE A 208 3.62 -21.91 -3.26
CA ILE A 208 2.85 -22.00 -4.51
C ILE A 208 2.43 -23.44 -4.84
N TYR A 209 3.12 -24.45 -4.30
CA TYR A 209 2.77 -25.86 -4.49
C TYR A 209 1.71 -26.35 -3.49
N HIS A 210 1.24 -25.49 -2.58
CA HIS A 210 0.14 -25.85 -1.69
C HIS A 210 -1.13 -26.15 -2.53
N PRO A 211 -1.87 -27.24 -2.28
CA PRO A 211 -3.02 -27.62 -3.11
C PRO A 211 -4.09 -26.51 -3.26
N LEU A 212 -4.28 -25.68 -2.23
CA LEU A 212 -5.19 -24.53 -2.29
C LEU A 212 -4.80 -23.49 -3.35
N LEU A 213 -3.51 -23.41 -3.70
CA LEU A 213 -2.94 -22.49 -4.69
C LEU A 213 -2.62 -23.15 -6.03
N ALA A 214 -3.11 -24.37 -6.30
CA ALA A 214 -2.79 -25.10 -7.53
C ALA A 214 -3.13 -24.31 -8.81
N PHE A 215 -4.16 -23.45 -8.78
CA PHE A 215 -4.52 -22.56 -9.89
C PHE A 215 -3.42 -21.55 -10.24
N ALA A 216 -2.57 -21.16 -9.29
CA ALA A 216 -1.53 -20.17 -9.49
C ALA A 216 -0.36 -20.69 -10.33
N LEU A 217 -0.19 -22.01 -10.44
CA LEU A 217 0.89 -22.63 -11.22
C LEU A 217 0.76 -22.36 -12.72
N THR A 218 -0.45 -22.14 -13.21
CA THR A 218 -0.73 -21.85 -14.63
C THR A 218 -0.72 -20.35 -14.94
N LEU A 219 -0.55 -19.48 -13.94
CA LEU A 219 -0.54 -18.04 -14.16
C LEU A 219 0.73 -17.59 -14.87
N THR A 220 0.55 -16.65 -15.79
CA THR A 220 1.62 -15.97 -16.54
C THR A 220 1.56 -14.46 -16.28
N PHE A 221 2.45 -13.69 -16.90
CA PHE A 221 2.39 -12.23 -16.85
C PHE A 221 1.45 -11.62 -17.90
N GLU A 222 0.76 -12.43 -18.71
CA GLU A 222 -0.02 -11.93 -19.85
C GLU A 222 -1.15 -11.00 -19.42
N GLU A 223 -1.98 -11.38 -18.44
CA GLU A 223 -3.07 -10.52 -17.96
C GLU A 223 -2.55 -9.21 -17.35
N SER A 224 -1.43 -9.26 -16.62
CA SER A 224 -0.75 -8.08 -16.10
C SER A 224 -0.33 -7.15 -17.25
N GLN A 225 0.26 -7.68 -18.31
CA GLN A 225 0.69 -6.90 -19.47
C GLN A 225 -0.49 -6.32 -20.25
N GLN A 226 -1.57 -7.09 -20.42
CA GLN A 226 -2.82 -6.62 -21.04
C GLN A 226 -3.46 -5.48 -20.23
N ALA A 227 -3.36 -5.55 -18.90
CA ALA A 227 -3.76 -4.48 -17.97
C ALA A 227 -2.75 -3.32 -17.88
N ASN A 228 -1.74 -3.27 -18.76
CA ASN A 228 -0.69 -2.26 -18.83
C ASN A 228 0.28 -2.21 -17.64
N PHE A 229 0.33 -3.24 -16.81
CA PHE A 229 1.38 -3.42 -15.80
C PHE A 229 2.60 -4.08 -16.45
N LYS A 230 3.56 -3.25 -16.88
CA LYS A 230 4.71 -3.65 -17.70
C LYS A 230 5.99 -3.80 -16.87
N TRP A 231 5.89 -4.53 -15.77
CA TRP A 231 7.05 -4.88 -14.96
C TRP A 231 8.05 -5.72 -15.76
N ASP A 232 9.34 -5.39 -15.66
CA ASP A 232 10.43 -6.09 -16.33
C ASP A 232 10.99 -7.23 -15.45
N PHE A 233 10.10 -8.14 -15.05
CA PHE A 233 10.48 -9.28 -14.21
C PHE A 233 11.59 -10.12 -14.87
N LYS A 234 12.61 -10.45 -14.07
CA LYS A 234 13.75 -11.30 -14.48
C LYS A 234 13.62 -12.75 -14.02
N VAL A 235 12.59 -13.04 -13.24
CA VAL A 235 12.28 -14.36 -12.66
C VAL A 235 11.06 -14.94 -13.35
N ALA A 236 10.86 -16.25 -13.21
CA ALA A 236 9.65 -16.91 -13.70
C ALA A 236 8.39 -16.38 -12.99
N PRO A 237 7.21 -16.38 -13.64
CA PRO A 237 5.95 -15.99 -13.02
C PRO A 237 5.70 -16.64 -11.67
N GLN A 238 6.00 -17.93 -11.54
CA GLN A 238 5.79 -18.72 -10.33
C GLN A 238 6.59 -18.18 -9.14
N THR A 239 7.78 -17.62 -9.37
CA THR A 239 8.57 -16.97 -8.32
C THR A 239 7.86 -15.71 -7.80
N VAL A 240 7.26 -14.92 -8.69
CA VAL A 240 6.47 -13.74 -8.30
C VAL A 240 5.19 -14.16 -7.58
N MET A 241 4.46 -15.14 -8.13
CA MET A 241 3.22 -15.66 -7.56
C MET A 241 3.41 -16.22 -6.14
N GLU A 242 4.51 -16.94 -5.90
CA GLU A 242 4.87 -17.40 -4.55
C GLU A 242 5.13 -16.24 -3.60
N TYR A 243 5.89 -15.23 -4.05
CA TYR A 243 6.18 -14.02 -3.30
C TYR A 243 4.90 -13.23 -2.96
N ILE A 244 3.87 -13.24 -3.82
CA ILE A 244 2.58 -12.58 -3.57
C ILE A 244 1.49 -13.55 -3.09
N SER A 245 1.84 -14.63 -2.38
CA SER A 245 0.88 -15.64 -1.91
C SER A 245 -0.28 -15.10 -1.06
N GLN A 246 -0.13 -13.93 -0.41
CA GLN A 246 -1.26 -13.23 0.22
C GLN A 246 -2.29 -12.73 -0.80
N VAL A 247 -1.84 -12.22 -1.94
CA VAL A 247 -2.71 -11.83 -3.08
C VAL A 247 -3.36 -13.07 -3.70
N LEU A 248 -2.62 -14.18 -3.83
CA LEU A 248 -3.21 -15.45 -4.29
C LEU A 248 -4.32 -15.95 -3.34
N SER A 249 -4.13 -15.77 -2.04
CA SER A 249 -5.14 -16.10 -1.02
C SER A 249 -6.41 -15.26 -1.22
N TRP A 250 -6.26 -13.98 -1.57
CA TRP A 250 -7.39 -13.11 -1.94
C TRP A 250 -8.11 -13.62 -3.19
N GLN A 251 -7.37 -13.95 -4.24
CA GLN A 251 -7.95 -14.47 -5.49
C GLN A 251 -8.72 -15.76 -5.24
N ARG A 252 -8.13 -16.72 -4.51
CA ARG A 252 -8.81 -17.95 -4.12
C ARG A 252 -10.11 -17.65 -3.39
N LEU A 253 -10.08 -16.77 -2.39
CA LEU A 253 -11.27 -16.42 -1.63
C LEU A 253 -12.37 -15.82 -2.53
N CYS A 254 -12.01 -14.96 -3.49
CA CYS A 254 -12.97 -14.43 -4.46
C CYS A 254 -13.65 -15.53 -5.29
N MET A 255 -13.03 -16.70 -5.47
CA MET A 255 -13.58 -17.83 -6.21
C MET A 255 -14.58 -18.67 -5.40
N LEU A 256 -14.66 -18.54 -4.07
CA LEU A 256 -15.47 -19.42 -3.24
C LEU A 256 -16.95 -18.97 -3.16
N GLU A 257 -17.86 -19.80 -3.67
CA GLU A 257 -19.31 -19.60 -3.54
C GLU A 257 -19.84 -20.03 -2.16
N ASP A 258 -19.05 -20.80 -1.43
CA ASP A 258 -19.32 -21.24 -0.06
C ASP A 258 -17.96 -21.52 0.60
N ALA A 259 -17.59 -20.75 1.62
CA ALA A 259 -16.33 -20.92 2.37
C ALA A 259 -16.38 -22.08 3.39
N GLY A 260 -17.42 -22.91 3.38
CA GLY A 260 -17.58 -24.11 4.22
C GLY A 260 -18.57 -23.95 5.36
N ASP A 261 -19.04 -22.72 5.61
CA ASP A 261 -20.01 -22.35 6.62
C ASP A 261 -21.24 -21.63 6.02
N GLY A 262 -21.39 -21.68 4.68
CA GLY A 262 -22.41 -20.95 3.93
C GLY A 262 -22.00 -19.52 3.55
N PHE A 263 -20.81 -19.04 3.94
CA PHE A 263 -20.33 -17.72 3.54
C PHE A 263 -19.96 -17.69 2.05
N ASN A 264 -20.74 -16.98 1.24
CA ASN A 264 -20.48 -16.82 -0.19
C ASN A 264 -19.51 -15.66 -0.44
N ALA A 265 -18.21 -15.97 -0.47
CA ALA A 265 -17.15 -14.99 -0.65
C ALA A 265 -17.16 -14.34 -2.04
N THR A 266 -17.51 -15.06 -3.11
CA THR A 266 -17.68 -14.47 -4.46
C THR A 266 -18.75 -13.38 -4.47
N LYS A 267 -19.91 -13.65 -3.88
CA LYS A 267 -21.00 -12.67 -3.76
C LYS A 267 -20.58 -11.50 -2.87
N TYR A 268 -19.84 -11.76 -1.80
CA TYR A 268 -19.30 -10.72 -0.95
C TYR A 268 -18.36 -9.80 -1.74
N TRP A 269 -17.35 -10.35 -2.42
CA TRP A 269 -16.43 -9.63 -3.30
C TRP A 269 -17.17 -8.69 -4.26
N LEU A 270 -18.18 -9.20 -4.96
CA LEU A 270 -18.93 -8.43 -5.97
C LEU A 270 -19.78 -7.29 -5.41
N ASN A 271 -20.24 -7.38 -4.16
CA ASN A 271 -21.28 -6.48 -3.63
C ASN A 271 -20.83 -5.64 -2.44
N LYS A 272 -19.77 -6.06 -1.74
CA LYS A 272 -19.35 -5.51 -0.44
C LYS A 272 -17.91 -4.99 -0.45
N VAL A 273 -17.16 -5.24 -1.51
CA VAL A 273 -15.79 -4.73 -1.65
C VAL A 273 -15.79 -3.57 -2.66
N LEU A 274 -15.38 -2.40 -2.18
CA LEU A 274 -15.12 -1.22 -3.00
C LEU A 274 -13.76 -1.39 -3.67
N VAL A 275 -13.70 -1.20 -4.99
CA VAL A 275 -12.47 -1.36 -5.76
C VAL A 275 -12.15 -0.13 -6.57
N TYR A 276 -10.87 0.19 -6.70
CA TYR A 276 -10.40 1.33 -7.49
C TYR A 276 -9.16 1.00 -8.32
N ASP A 277 -8.98 1.71 -9.42
CA ASP A 277 -7.92 1.49 -10.40
C ASP A 277 -6.53 1.71 -9.79
N SER A 278 -5.78 0.63 -9.54
CA SER A 278 -4.46 0.72 -8.93
C SER A 278 -3.43 1.41 -9.84
N LEU A 279 -3.52 1.23 -11.16
CA LEU A 279 -2.54 1.83 -12.07
C LEU A 279 -2.65 3.34 -12.05
N GLN A 280 -3.87 3.87 -12.07
CA GLN A 280 -4.10 5.31 -12.16
C GLN A 280 -4.10 6.03 -10.80
N GLU A 281 -4.36 5.32 -9.70
CA GLU A 281 -4.44 5.91 -8.36
C GLU A 281 -3.22 5.63 -7.47
N ASN A 282 -2.48 4.53 -7.71
CA ASN A 282 -1.34 4.12 -6.88
C ASN A 282 0.01 4.06 -7.63
N TRP A 283 0.02 3.76 -8.93
CA TRP A 283 1.23 3.69 -9.77
C TRP A 283 1.14 4.63 -10.97
N ALA A 284 0.59 5.83 -10.72
CA ALA A 284 0.34 6.78 -11.78
C ALA A 284 1.64 7.34 -12.37
N ALA A 285 2.75 7.30 -11.63
CA ALA A 285 4.07 7.59 -12.19
C ALA A 285 4.39 6.62 -13.33
N GLU A 286 4.30 5.32 -13.07
CA GLU A 286 4.55 4.27 -14.07
C GLU A 286 3.60 4.40 -15.27
N ALA A 287 2.34 4.76 -15.03
CA ALA A 287 1.37 5.03 -16.09
C ALA A 287 1.70 6.28 -16.92
N THR A 288 2.40 7.26 -16.34
CA THR A 288 2.64 8.58 -16.95
C THR A 288 3.96 8.65 -17.72
N ILE A 289 5.02 8.07 -17.15
CA ILE A 289 6.39 8.16 -17.65
C ILE A 289 7.02 6.78 -17.93
N GLY A 290 6.30 5.70 -17.68
CA GLY A 290 6.76 4.33 -17.92
C GLY A 290 7.30 3.64 -16.67
N PHE A 291 7.40 2.31 -16.75
CA PHE A 291 7.91 1.47 -15.68
C PHE A 291 9.44 1.52 -15.63
N GLY A 292 10.00 1.65 -14.42
CA GLY A 292 11.44 1.60 -14.18
C GLY A 292 11.88 2.59 -13.10
N GLY A 293 12.66 2.12 -12.12
CA GLY A 293 13.12 2.96 -11.01
C GLY A 293 13.92 4.20 -11.44
N PRO A 294 14.91 4.09 -12.34
CA PRO A 294 15.68 5.25 -12.80
C PRO A 294 14.82 6.31 -13.49
N VAL A 295 13.74 5.91 -14.16
CA VAL A 295 12.84 6.84 -14.86
C VAL A 295 12.12 7.74 -13.86
N LEU A 296 11.52 7.15 -12.81
CA LEU A 296 10.90 7.90 -11.71
C LEU A 296 11.94 8.71 -10.92
N PHE A 297 13.06 8.09 -10.55
CA PHE A 297 14.10 8.72 -9.75
C PHE A 297 14.66 9.98 -10.44
N ASN A 298 15.02 9.90 -11.72
CA ASN A 298 15.59 11.01 -12.47
C ASN A 298 14.56 12.13 -12.72
N ALA A 299 13.30 11.76 -12.97
CA ALA A 299 12.23 12.75 -13.13
C ALA A 299 12.05 13.57 -11.83
N LEU A 300 12.00 12.91 -10.67
CA LEU A 300 11.89 13.62 -9.38
C LEU A 300 13.16 14.41 -9.04
N ALA A 301 14.34 13.90 -9.37
CA ALA A 301 15.61 14.59 -9.15
C ALA A 301 15.84 15.81 -10.07
N THR A 302 14.99 16.01 -11.09
CA THR A 302 15.10 17.14 -12.01
C THR A 302 14.94 18.45 -11.25
N ARG A 303 15.79 19.43 -11.58
CA ARG A 303 15.79 20.76 -10.96
C ARG A 303 14.63 21.61 -11.47
N LEU A 304 14.06 22.43 -10.60
CA LEU A 304 12.99 23.37 -10.96
C LEU A 304 13.49 24.53 -11.85
N ASP A 305 14.80 24.79 -11.87
CA ASP A 305 15.46 25.78 -12.71
C ASP A 305 15.99 25.21 -14.05
N THR A 306 15.78 23.92 -14.32
CA THR A 306 16.04 23.32 -15.63
C THR A 306 15.23 24.05 -16.71
N PRO A 307 15.79 24.33 -17.91
CA PRO A 307 15.06 24.98 -18.99
C PRO A 307 13.72 24.31 -19.28
N LYS A 308 12.64 25.11 -19.31
CA LYS A 308 11.26 24.58 -19.41
C LYS A 308 10.96 23.86 -20.72
N ASP A 309 11.74 24.14 -21.75
CA ASP A 309 11.68 23.52 -23.06
C ASP A 309 12.46 22.21 -23.15
N SER A 310 13.24 21.84 -22.13
CA SER A 310 13.96 20.55 -22.06
C SER A 310 13.00 19.37 -21.84
N ASP A 311 13.39 18.19 -22.31
CA ASP A 311 12.59 16.97 -22.16
C ASP A 311 12.52 16.50 -20.70
N GLU A 312 13.60 16.70 -19.94
CA GLU A 312 13.65 16.37 -18.51
C GLU A 312 12.65 17.22 -17.72
N TYR A 313 12.63 18.54 -17.93
CA TYR A 313 11.69 19.43 -17.25
C TYR A 313 10.25 19.07 -17.60
N LYS A 314 9.93 18.88 -18.89
CA LYS A 314 8.58 18.52 -19.34
C LYS A 314 8.12 17.20 -18.73
N THR A 315 9.01 16.21 -18.64
CA THR A 315 8.72 14.91 -18.06
C THR A 315 8.45 15.03 -16.56
N ALA A 316 9.31 15.72 -15.81
CA ALA A 316 9.17 15.92 -14.38
C ALA A 316 7.91 16.75 -14.03
N TYR A 317 7.65 17.82 -14.80
CA TYR A 317 6.47 18.66 -14.65
C TYR A 317 5.18 17.86 -14.88
N LYS A 318 5.11 17.12 -15.99
CA LYS A 318 3.96 16.25 -16.30
C LYS A 318 3.74 15.22 -15.20
N LEU A 319 4.80 14.57 -14.73
CA LEU A 319 4.75 13.59 -13.65
C LEU A 319 4.15 14.21 -12.38
N VAL A 320 4.82 15.21 -11.80
CA VAL A 320 4.49 15.69 -10.46
C VAL A 320 3.09 16.28 -10.41
N TRP A 321 2.70 17.06 -11.42
CA TRP A 321 1.36 17.63 -11.43
C TRP A 321 0.28 16.58 -11.68
N ARG A 322 0.52 15.55 -12.51
CA ARG A 322 -0.41 14.41 -12.66
C ARG A 322 -0.59 13.64 -11.36
N LEU A 323 0.47 13.47 -10.56
CA LEU A 323 0.37 12.85 -9.25
C LEU A 323 -0.48 13.69 -8.30
N LEU A 324 -0.16 14.98 -8.18
CA LEU A 324 -0.81 15.89 -7.25
C LEU A 324 -2.30 16.09 -7.57
N THR A 325 -2.68 16.19 -8.84
CA THR A 325 -4.07 16.48 -9.23
C THR A 325 -4.99 15.25 -9.24
N GLU A 326 -4.45 14.06 -9.53
CA GLU A 326 -5.27 12.91 -9.94
C GLU A 326 -4.92 11.57 -9.27
N SER A 327 -3.93 11.50 -8.38
CA SER A 327 -3.56 10.25 -7.71
C SER A 327 -4.01 10.20 -6.25
N THR A 328 -4.13 8.99 -5.70
CA THR A 328 -4.45 8.76 -4.29
C THR A 328 -3.16 8.63 -3.47
N LEU A 329 -2.22 7.85 -4.00
CA LEU A 329 -0.88 7.67 -3.46
C LEU A 329 0.08 7.34 -4.61
N GLN A 330 1.38 7.37 -4.35
CA GLN A 330 2.36 6.73 -5.20
C GLN A 330 3.03 5.60 -4.41
N LYS A 331 2.80 4.37 -4.83
CA LYS A 331 3.51 3.20 -4.31
C LYS A 331 4.91 3.21 -4.89
N ILE A 332 5.90 3.31 -4.02
CA ILE A 332 7.30 3.17 -4.37
C ILE A 332 7.65 1.70 -4.22
N THR A 333 7.91 1.05 -5.34
CA THR A 333 8.26 -0.37 -5.38
C THR A 333 9.72 -0.58 -5.00
N HIS A 334 9.99 -1.65 -4.24
CA HIS A 334 11.35 -2.16 -4.03
C HIS A 334 11.71 -3.24 -5.04
N GLY A 335 10.82 -4.23 -5.25
CA GLY A 335 10.99 -5.26 -6.29
C GLY A 335 12.33 -6.03 -6.21
N LYS A 336 12.97 -6.04 -5.03
CA LYS A 336 14.34 -6.50 -4.85
C LYS A 336 14.45 -7.95 -5.33
N ASN A 337 15.42 -8.21 -6.20
CA ASN A 337 15.67 -9.51 -6.85
C ASN A 337 14.59 -10.02 -7.82
N LEU A 338 13.51 -9.27 -8.06
CA LEU A 338 12.42 -9.69 -8.95
C LEU A 338 12.50 -9.05 -10.35
N THR A 339 12.92 -7.79 -10.44
CA THR A 339 13.00 -7.02 -11.69
C THR A 339 14.44 -6.95 -12.23
N GLN A 340 14.56 -6.73 -13.54
CA GLN A 340 15.86 -6.43 -14.18
C GLN A 340 16.35 -5.04 -13.78
N THR A 341 15.49 -4.04 -13.97
CA THR A 341 15.78 -2.66 -13.60
C THR A 341 15.56 -2.47 -12.10
N PRO A 342 16.50 -1.86 -11.37
CA PRO A 342 16.28 -1.49 -9.97
C PRO A 342 15.04 -0.60 -9.83
N ALA A 343 14.21 -0.87 -8.83
CA ALA A 343 13.06 -0.02 -8.55
C ALA A 343 13.50 1.23 -7.77
N ALA A 344 12.69 2.30 -7.80
CA ALA A 344 13.05 3.57 -7.19
C ALA A 344 13.32 3.48 -5.67
N GLY A 345 12.61 2.59 -4.96
CA GLY A 345 12.86 2.35 -3.53
C GLY A 345 14.25 1.79 -3.25
N VAL A 346 14.81 0.98 -4.16
CA VAL A 346 16.19 0.47 -4.03
C VAL A 346 17.19 1.60 -4.26
N LEU A 347 16.95 2.45 -5.27
CA LEU A 347 17.83 3.57 -5.60
C LEU A 347 17.91 4.60 -4.45
N TRP A 348 16.81 4.89 -3.77
CA TRP A 348 16.81 5.80 -2.60
C TRP A 348 17.46 5.22 -1.35
N GLU A 349 17.72 3.91 -1.32
CA GLU A 349 18.47 3.26 -0.24
C GLU A 349 19.98 3.14 -0.55
N GLU A 350 20.42 3.54 -1.75
CA GLU A 350 21.84 3.58 -2.10
C GLU A 350 22.57 4.69 -1.32
N PRO A 351 23.82 4.48 -0.89
CA PRO A 351 24.60 5.49 -0.19
C PRO A 351 24.71 6.80 -1.00
N GLY A 352 24.41 7.93 -0.37
CA GLY A 352 24.41 9.25 -1.02
C GLY A 352 23.08 9.68 -1.65
N ASN A 353 22.06 8.81 -1.61
CA ASN A 353 20.71 9.12 -2.10
C ASN A 353 19.68 9.41 -1.00
N GLU A 354 20.11 9.53 0.26
CA GLU A 354 19.26 9.60 1.45
C GLU A 354 18.25 10.75 1.42
N ASP A 355 18.57 11.84 0.72
CA ASP A 355 17.75 13.06 0.62
C ASP A 355 17.21 13.30 -0.81
N LYS A 356 17.42 12.38 -1.74
CA LYS A 356 17.03 12.57 -3.16
C LYS A 356 15.52 12.61 -3.40
N ASP A 357 14.73 12.15 -2.45
CA ASP A 357 13.27 12.22 -2.50
C ASP A 357 12.70 13.57 -2.05
N HIS A 358 13.54 14.51 -1.59
CA HIS A 358 13.10 15.85 -1.14
C HIS A 358 14.18 16.94 -1.28
N LEU A 359 15.18 16.74 -2.15
CA LEU A 359 16.31 17.66 -2.28
C LEU A 359 15.84 19.08 -2.67
N PRO A 360 16.34 20.16 -2.02
CA PRO A 360 15.87 21.51 -2.30
C PRO A 360 16.00 21.94 -3.76
N GLY A 361 14.97 22.60 -4.28
CA GLY A 361 14.81 23.08 -5.65
C GLY A 361 14.60 21.99 -6.71
N THR A 362 14.13 20.80 -6.31
CA THR A 362 13.81 19.70 -7.24
C THR A 362 12.31 19.44 -7.34
N PHE A 363 11.91 18.69 -8.36
CA PHE A 363 10.54 18.18 -8.47
C PHE A 363 10.16 17.21 -7.34
N ALA A 364 11.13 16.55 -6.71
CA ALA A 364 10.92 15.71 -5.53
C ALA A 364 10.46 16.54 -4.32
N GLU A 365 11.12 17.67 -4.05
CA GLU A 365 10.71 18.62 -3.01
C GLU A 365 9.31 19.19 -3.30
N LEU A 366 9.05 19.64 -4.53
CA LEU A 366 7.72 20.11 -4.93
C LEU A 366 6.65 19.04 -4.71
N PHE A 367 6.94 17.79 -5.06
CA PHE A 367 6.00 16.68 -4.87
C PHE A 367 5.71 16.46 -3.38
N ARG A 368 6.74 16.40 -2.54
CA ARG A 368 6.60 16.28 -1.07
C ARG A 368 5.83 17.43 -0.44
N TYR A 369 6.14 18.66 -0.84
CA TYR A 369 5.38 19.83 -0.38
C TYR A 369 3.92 19.72 -0.81
N GLY A 370 3.68 19.39 -2.08
CA GLY A 370 2.35 19.31 -2.65
C GLY A 370 1.46 18.26 -1.99
N THR A 371 1.99 17.11 -1.56
CA THR A 371 1.18 16.08 -0.89
C THR A 371 0.60 16.55 0.45
N VAL A 372 1.25 17.49 1.12
CA VAL A 372 0.84 18.02 2.43
C VAL A 372 0.07 19.34 2.29
N HIS A 373 0.43 20.16 1.30
CA HIS A 373 -0.07 21.53 1.16
C HIS A 373 -1.08 21.74 0.04
N PHE A 374 -1.26 20.77 -0.86
CA PHE A 374 -2.29 20.84 -1.91
C PHE A 374 -3.36 19.79 -1.69
N ARG A 375 -4.62 20.23 -1.69
CA ARG A 375 -5.79 19.37 -1.62
C ARG A 375 -6.48 19.32 -2.98
N GLN A 376 -6.61 18.12 -3.53
CA GLN A 376 -7.42 17.88 -4.73
C GLN A 376 -8.87 18.34 -4.54
N THR A 377 -9.46 19.00 -5.53
CA THR A 377 -10.86 19.40 -5.54
C THR A 377 -11.80 18.27 -5.95
N ARG A 378 -11.30 17.26 -6.68
CA ARG A 378 -12.10 16.10 -7.09
C ARG A 378 -12.75 15.41 -5.88
N GLU A 379 -14.03 15.09 -5.99
CA GLU A 379 -14.80 14.45 -4.92
C GLU A 379 -14.53 12.95 -4.83
N THR A 380 -14.40 12.30 -5.99
CA THR A 380 -14.22 10.84 -6.11
C THR A 380 -12.88 10.48 -6.74
N ILE A 381 -12.43 9.25 -6.46
CA ILE A 381 -11.30 8.61 -7.15
C ILE A 381 -11.82 7.71 -8.28
N ARG A 382 -10.92 7.09 -9.04
CA ARG A 382 -11.24 6.15 -10.12
C ARG A 382 -11.70 4.79 -9.57
N TYR A 383 -12.91 4.74 -9.01
CA TYR A 383 -13.54 3.47 -8.66
C TYR A 383 -13.86 2.66 -9.91
N VAL A 384 -13.73 1.34 -9.82
CA VAL A 384 -14.10 0.40 -10.88
C VAL A 384 -15.10 -0.62 -10.33
N LYS A 385 -15.66 -1.45 -11.19
CA LYS A 385 -16.54 -2.53 -10.74
C LYS A 385 -15.70 -3.76 -10.42
N ALA A 386 -16.02 -4.42 -9.31
CA ALA A 386 -15.46 -5.73 -9.01
C ALA A 386 -15.91 -6.72 -10.10
N GLU A 387 -14.95 -7.44 -10.69
CA GLU A 387 -15.23 -8.43 -11.72
C GLU A 387 -15.49 -9.80 -11.10
N LYS A 388 -16.41 -10.56 -11.70
CA LYS A 388 -16.62 -11.94 -11.27
C LYS A 388 -15.39 -12.76 -11.68
N PRO A 389 -14.79 -13.55 -10.77
CA PRO A 389 -13.70 -14.45 -11.16
C PRO A 389 -14.14 -15.37 -12.29
N ALA A 390 -13.23 -15.66 -13.22
CA ALA A 390 -13.50 -16.52 -14.38
C ALA A 390 -13.97 -17.93 -13.97
N THR A 391 -13.47 -18.42 -12.84
CA THR A 391 -13.84 -19.71 -12.24
C THR A 391 -14.33 -19.51 -10.82
N THR A 392 -15.44 -20.14 -10.46
CA THR A 392 -15.94 -20.20 -9.09
C THR A 392 -15.99 -21.65 -8.58
N LEU A 393 -15.94 -21.84 -7.26
CA LEU A 393 -15.78 -23.12 -6.58
C LEU A 393 -16.83 -23.26 -5.49
N LYS A 394 -17.38 -24.47 -5.33
CA LYS A 394 -18.18 -24.88 -4.16
C LYS A 394 -17.34 -25.79 -3.28
N LYS A 395 -16.37 -25.17 -2.59
CA LYS A 395 -15.39 -25.84 -1.74
C LYS A 395 -15.16 -25.03 -0.49
N GLY A 396 -15.00 -25.68 0.65
CA GLY A 396 -14.65 -25.01 1.90
C GLY A 396 -13.37 -24.17 1.78
N LEU A 397 -13.18 -23.21 2.70
CA LEU A 397 -12.05 -22.28 2.70
C LEU A 397 -10.70 -23.00 2.52
N LEU A 398 -10.53 -24.12 3.22
CA LEU A 398 -9.32 -24.92 3.28
C LEU A 398 -9.44 -26.26 2.51
N GLU A 399 -10.45 -26.41 1.65
CA GLU A 399 -10.65 -27.60 0.82
C GLU A 399 -9.97 -27.43 -0.56
N PRO A 400 -8.93 -28.23 -0.91
CA PRO A 400 -8.20 -28.15 -2.18
C PRO A 400 -9.08 -28.25 -3.41
#